data_AF-A0A087SME9-F1
#
_entry.id   AF-A0A087SME9-F1
#
_cell.length_a   1.000
_cell.length_b   1.000
_cell.length_c   1.000
_cell.angle_alpha   90.00
_cell.angle_beta   90.00
_cell.angle_gamma   90.00
#
_symmetry.space_group_name_H-M   'P 1'
#
loop_
_entity.id
_entity.type
_entity.pdbx_description
1 polymer ?
#
loop_
_entity_poly.entity_id
_entity_poly.type
_entity_poly.pdbx_seq_one_letter_code
_entity_poly.pdbx_strand_id
1 'polypeptide(L)'
;MDIEQLKQIEEAEPDKKALNVFLAIAAALLFGLGIWGVQGPNKAAEYFAGYLLEQSLSIDNLFVFVLVFEYFKTPRKAQDVVLTYGIASAAVLRLVLIGAGSSIIGRFKPLLVVFAAILMVSSFKLLTPRMTLSTNYDGTNFFTVENGVKMATPLLLVLLVVELTDVVFAVDSIPAVFGVTLDPFIIYTSNIFAILSLRSVYAFVATILGELKYLDKAIAAVLGFIGCKILAEFAGLEISTAASLLVVVGLLDVYQPSPLPETPTLTVPEGRGSKLRDIPNVNFKLGKITGRDELTEHLHNVLYRRKGAAAQRKKAVLDFSGFVFDDASRAAKKRAAASKKREREAQVG
;
A
#
# COMPACT_ATOMS: atom_id res chain seq x y z
N MET A 1 21.92 13.53 -5.33
CA MET A 1 21.44 12.20 -4.89
C MET A 1 21.41 11.31 -6.12
N ASP A 2 22.27 10.29 -6.16
CA ASP A 2 22.57 9.53 -7.38
C ASP A 2 21.51 8.46 -7.67
N ILE A 3 21.28 8.14 -8.94
CA ILE A 3 20.23 7.19 -9.37
C ILE A 3 20.51 5.76 -8.85
N GLU A 4 21.78 5.43 -8.59
CA GLU A 4 22.17 4.19 -7.91
C GLU A 4 21.80 4.18 -6.42
N GLN A 5 21.82 5.34 -5.74
CA GLN A 5 21.36 5.44 -4.36
C GLN A 5 19.83 5.38 -4.27
N LEU A 6 19.11 5.88 -5.29
CA LEU A 6 17.67 5.72 -5.40
C LEU A 6 17.27 4.25 -5.65
N LYS A 7 18.02 3.52 -6.50
CA LYS A 7 17.83 2.08 -6.69
C LYS A 7 18.12 1.26 -5.43
N GLN A 8 19.15 1.60 -4.66
CA GLN A 8 19.46 0.89 -3.41
C GLN A 8 18.43 1.12 -2.29
N ILE A 9 17.67 2.22 -2.31
CA ILE A 9 16.57 2.44 -1.36
C ILE A 9 15.32 1.64 -1.76
N GLU A 10 15.15 1.33 -3.06
CA GLU A 10 13.97 0.64 -3.58
C GLU A 10 14.15 -0.90 -3.64
N GLU A 11 15.39 -1.41 -3.80
CA GLU A 11 15.67 -2.86 -3.89
C GLU A 11 15.99 -3.55 -2.54
N ALA A 12 16.24 -2.82 -1.44
CA ALA A 12 16.79 -3.41 -0.21
C ALA A 12 15.77 -3.82 0.89
N GLU A 13 14.46 -3.65 0.66
CA GLU A 13 13.44 -3.79 1.72
C GLU A 13 12.46 -5.00 1.69
N PRO A 14 12.50 -5.98 0.75
CA PRO A 14 11.64 -7.16 0.85
C PRO A 14 12.22 -8.28 1.74
N ASP A 15 13.54 -8.51 1.71
CA ASP A 15 14.17 -9.69 2.33
C ASP A 15 14.15 -9.65 3.87
N LYS A 16 14.36 -8.47 4.45
CA LYS A 16 14.28 -8.26 5.91
C LYS A 16 12.86 -8.43 6.46
N LYS A 17 11.84 -8.08 5.67
CA LYS A 17 10.44 -8.23 6.09
C LYS A 17 10.04 -9.70 6.09
N ALA A 18 10.41 -10.46 5.05
CA ALA A 18 10.20 -11.90 4.99
C ALA A 18 10.90 -12.66 6.13
N LEU A 19 12.14 -12.27 6.47
CA LEU A 19 12.86 -12.83 7.61
C LEU A 19 12.12 -12.61 8.94
N ASN A 20 11.57 -11.41 9.16
CA ASN A 20 10.79 -11.12 10.37
C ASN A 20 9.49 -11.96 10.45
N VAL A 21 8.86 -12.27 9.31
CA VAL A 21 7.73 -13.22 9.24
C VAL A 21 8.16 -14.58 9.73
N PHE A 22 9.22 -15.11 9.14
CA PHE A 22 9.72 -16.43 9.46
C PHE A 22 10.10 -16.54 10.94
N LEU A 23 10.80 -15.54 11.48
CA LEU A 23 11.19 -15.50 12.89
C LEU A 23 9.98 -15.45 13.83
N ALA A 24 8.95 -14.68 13.51
CA ALA A 24 7.73 -14.60 14.34
C ALA A 24 6.98 -15.93 14.38
N ILE A 25 6.80 -16.58 13.23
CA ILE A 25 6.16 -17.90 13.13
C ILE A 25 7.01 -18.96 13.85
N ALA A 26 8.33 -18.95 13.63
CA ALA A 26 9.24 -19.88 14.29
C ALA A 26 9.19 -19.73 15.82
N ALA A 27 9.14 -18.50 16.33
CA ALA A 27 8.99 -18.25 17.77
C ALA A 27 7.69 -18.84 18.33
N ALA A 28 6.56 -18.66 17.62
CA ALA A 28 5.28 -19.25 18.02
C ALA A 28 5.31 -20.79 18.01
N LEU A 29 5.96 -21.40 17.01
CA LEU A 29 6.13 -22.85 16.93
C LEU A 29 7.04 -23.40 18.04
N LEU A 30 8.18 -22.75 18.27
CA LEU A 30 9.10 -23.12 19.34
C LEU A 30 8.45 -23.01 20.72
N PHE A 31 7.64 -21.98 20.94
CA PHE A 31 6.88 -21.85 22.19
C PHE A 31 5.88 -23.01 22.38
N GLY A 32 5.15 -23.40 21.32
CA GLY A 32 4.25 -24.55 21.37
C GLY A 32 4.98 -25.89 21.62
N LEU A 33 6.17 -26.06 21.05
CA LEU A 33 7.05 -27.20 21.36
C LEU A 33 7.55 -27.15 22.82
N GLY A 34 7.80 -25.96 23.36
CA GLY A 34 8.10 -25.76 24.78
C GLY A 34 6.94 -26.17 25.69
N ILE A 35 5.71 -25.81 25.33
CA ILE A 35 4.50 -26.29 26.03
C ILE A 35 4.42 -27.81 25.96
N TRP A 36 4.72 -28.42 24.81
CA TRP A 36 4.75 -29.88 24.69
C TRP A 36 5.72 -30.52 25.67
N GLY A 37 6.93 -29.97 25.80
CA GLY A 37 7.95 -30.48 26.73
C GLY A 37 7.62 -30.29 28.21
N VAL A 38 6.92 -29.22 28.60
CA VAL A 38 6.66 -28.88 30.00
C VAL A 38 5.28 -29.32 30.48
N GLN A 39 4.24 -29.16 29.65
CA GLN A 39 2.83 -29.39 30.00
C GLN A 39 2.20 -30.57 29.26
N GLY A 40 2.95 -31.21 28.34
CA GLY A 40 2.53 -32.40 27.63
C GLY A 40 1.77 -32.13 26.32
N PRO A 41 1.48 -33.20 25.56
CA PRO A 41 0.96 -33.11 24.19
C PRO A 41 -0.45 -32.49 24.11
N ASN A 42 -1.31 -32.72 25.11
CA ASN A 42 -2.68 -32.19 25.10
C ASN A 42 -2.69 -30.66 25.17
N LYS A 43 -1.88 -30.07 26.07
CA LYS A 43 -1.77 -28.62 26.21
C LYS A 43 -1.10 -27.96 25.00
N ALA A 44 -0.13 -28.64 24.41
CA ALA A 44 0.46 -28.18 23.16
C ALA A 44 -0.57 -28.19 22.02
N ALA A 45 -1.40 -29.23 21.92
CA ALA A 45 -2.48 -29.30 20.93
C ALA A 45 -3.51 -28.19 21.13
N GLU A 46 -3.93 -27.91 22.37
CA GLU A 46 -4.78 -26.76 22.71
C GLU A 46 -4.15 -25.43 22.27
N TYR A 47 -2.85 -25.24 22.53
CA TYR A 47 -2.11 -24.04 22.10
C TYR A 47 -2.08 -23.91 20.58
N PHE A 48 -1.71 -24.97 19.86
CA PHE A 48 -1.64 -24.91 18.40
C PHE A 48 -3.02 -24.73 17.77
N ALA A 49 -4.06 -25.36 18.32
CA ALA A 49 -5.43 -25.18 17.88
C ALA A 49 -5.89 -23.72 18.10
N GLY A 50 -5.66 -23.15 19.29
CA GLY A 50 -5.96 -21.75 19.59
C GLY A 50 -5.16 -20.79 18.71
N TYR A 51 -3.87 -21.04 18.52
CA TYR A 51 -2.99 -20.22 17.69
C TYR A 51 -3.45 -20.21 16.22
N LEU A 52 -3.73 -21.39 15.65
CA LEU A 52 -4.20 -21.50 14.27
C LEU A 52 -5.60 -20.91 14.08
N LEU A 53 -6.49 -21.13 15.04
CA LEU A 53 -7.83 -20.55 15.03
C LEU A 53 -7.74 -19.02 15.01
N GLU A 54 -6.94 -18.45 15.90
CA GLU A 54 -6.76 -17.00 15.97
C GLU A 54 -6.05 -16.44 14.74
N GLN A 55 -5.04 -17.16 14.24
CA GLN A 55 -4.32 -16.79 13.03
C GLN A 55 -5.25 -16.75 11.82
N SER A 56 -6.13 -17.74 11.68
CA SER A 56 -7.10 -17.82 10.58
C SER A 56 -8.08 -16.65 10.64
N LEU A 57 -8.66 -16.39 11.81
CA LEU A 57 -9.63 -15.29 11.99
C LEU A 57 -8.97 -13.92 11.82
N SER A 58 -7.71 -13.78 12.23
CA SER A 58 -7.00 -12.50 12.10
C SER A 58 -6.55 -12.20 10.67
N ILE A 59 -6.38 -13.20 9.79
CA ILE A 59 -6.18 -12.98 8.34
C ILE A 59 -7.42 -12.34 7.71
N ASP A 60 -8.62 -12.74 8.15
CA ASP A 60 -9.86 -12.10 7.71
C ASP A 60 -9.89 -10.61 8.13
N ASN A 61 -9.34 -10.28 9.31
CA ASN A 61 -9.23 -8.89 9.77
C ASN A 61 -8.28 -8.06 8.90
N LEU A 62 -7.18 -8.66 8.40
CA LEU A 62 -6.26 -7.99 7.50
C LEU A 62 -6.93 -7.55 6.19
N PHE A 63 -7.89 -8.32 5.71
CA PHE A 63 -8.68 -7.92 4.55
C PHE A 63 -9.38 -6.60 4.82
N VAL A 64 -10.10 -6.47 5.94
CA VAL A 64 -10.74 -5.20 6.33
C VAL A 64 -9.74 -4.06 6.48
N PHE A 65 -8.55 -4.31 7.03
CA PHE A 65 -7.54 -3.26 7.16
C PHE A 65 -7.10 -2.72 5.80
N VAL A 66 -6.92 -3.60 4.81
CA VAL A 66 -6.61 -3.19 3.44
C VAL A 66 -7.74 -2.38 2.83
N LEU A 67 -9.00 -2.78 3.04
CA LEU A 67 -10.17 -2.03 2.57
C LEU A 67 -10.20 -0.61 3.16
N VAL A 68 -9.93 -0.49 4.47
CA VAL A 68 -9.88 0.80 5.16
C VAL A 68 -8.75 1.65 4.61
N PHE A 69 -7.55 1.11 4.45
CA PHE A 69 -6.41 1.85 3.89
C PHE A 69 -6.66 2.31 2.46
N GLU A 70 -7.27 1.47 1.63
CA GLU A 70 -7.62 1.80 0.25
C GLU A 70 -8.70 2.90 0.20
N TYR A 71 -9.76 2.74 1.00
CA TYR A 71 -10.84 3.73 1.09
C TYR A 71 -10.33 5.11 1.48
N PHE A 72 -9.44 5.19 2.48
CA PHE A 72 -8.85 6.45 2.91
C PHE A 72 -7.62 6.86 2.07
N LYS A 73 -7.22 6.07 1.07
CA LYS A 73 -6.00 6.28 0.27
C LYS A 73 -4.76 6.52 1.14
N THR A 74 -4.62 5.70 2.18
CA THR A 74 -3.60 5.85 3.22
C THR A 74 -2.22 5.59 2.62
N PRO A 75 -1.26 6.53 2.73
CA PRO A 75 0.10 6.33 2.22
C PRO A 75 0.78 5.10 2.85
N ARG A 76 1.53 4.32 2.06
CA ARG A 76 2.20 3.08 2.53
C ARG A 76 3.00 3.25 3.84
N LYS A 77 3.75 4.36 3.97
CA LYS A 77 4.51 4.66 5.21
C LYS A 77 3.62 4.88 6.44
N ALA A 78 2.41 5.39 6.24
CA ALA A 78 1.45 5.63 7.31
C ALA A 78 0.65 4.36 7.66
N GLN A 79 0.48 3.43 6.70
CA GLN A 79 -0.10 2.10 6.95
C GLN A 79 0.73 1.35 8.00
N ASP A 80 2.06 1.33 7.87
CA ASP A 80 2.96 0.66 8.83
C ASP A 80 2.81 1.20 10.26
N VAL A 81 2.57 2.51 10.40
CA VAL A 81 2.36 3.17 11.69
C VAL A 81 1.01 2.76 12.27
N VAL A 82 -0.07 2.84 11.48
CA VAL A 82 -1.40 2.39 11.93
C VAL A 82 -1.39 0.92 12.31
N LEU A 83 -0.73 0.06 11.54
CA LEU A 83 -0.62 -1.36 11.85
C LEU A 83 0.15 -1.59 13.14
N THR A 84 1.24 -0.86 13.37
CA THR A 84 2.02 -1.02 14.60
C THR A 84 1.18 -0.65 15.82
N TYR A 85 0.51 0.50 15.80
CA TYR A 85 -0.33 0.94 16.91
C TYR A 85 -1.60 0.11 17.05
N GLY A 86 -2.29 -0.16 15.94
CA GLY A 86 -3.53 -0.92 15.90
C GLY A 86 -3.35 -2.38 16.34
N ILE A 87 -2.26 -3.04 15.95
CA ILE A 87 -1.95 -4.42 16.42
C ILE A 87 -1.62 -4.40 17.91
N ALA A 88 -0.86 -3.40 18.39
CA ALA A 88 -0.51 -3.29 19.80
C ALA A 88 -1.74 -3.02 20.68
N SER A 89 -2.61 -2.08 20.28
CA SER A 89 -3.85 -1.79 21.00
C SER A 89 -4.87 -2.93 20.90
N ALA A 90 -4.99 -3.59 19.75
CA ALA A 90 -5.79 -4.80 19.57
C ALA A 90 -5.35 -5.93 20.51
N ALA A 91 -4.04 -6.19 20.62
CA ALA A 91 -3.51 -7.16 21.56
C ALA A 91 -3.93 -6.84 23.00
N VAL A 92 -3.73 -5.60 23.44
CA VAL A 92 -4.13 -5.15 24.79
C VAL A 92 -5.63 -5.29 25.00
N LEU A 93 -6.44 -4.86 24.05
CA LEU A 93 -7.89 -4.97 24.11
C LEU A 93 -8.34 -6.42 24.24
N ARG A 94 -7.77 -7.32 23.43
CA ARG A 94 -8.07 -8.75 23.50
C ARG A 94 -7.68 -9.35 24.84
N LEU A 95 -6.53 -8.99 25.40
CA LEU A 95 -6.16 -9.42 26.76
C LEU A 95 -7.22 -8.99 27.78
N VAL A 96 -7.71 -7.75 27.67
CA VAL A 96 -8.78 -7.23 28.55
C VAL A 96 -10.09 -7.99 28.33
N LEU A 97 -10.49 -8.24 27.08
CA LEU A 97 -11.74 -8.93 26.75
C LEU A 97 -11.71 -10.41 27.17
N ILE A 98 -10.59 -11.10 26.94
CA ILE A 98 -10.37 -12.49 27.39
C ILE A 98 -10.40 -12.54 28.91
N GLY A 99 -9.72 -11.61 29.60
CA GLY A 99 -9.69 -11.55 31.06
C GLY A 99 -11.04 -11.20 31.68
N ALA A 100 -11.85 -10.38 31.00
CA ALA A 100 -13.21 -10.10 31.43
C ALA A 100 -14.21 -11.23 31.09
N GLY A 101 -13.82 -12.15 30.20
CA GLY A 101 -14.58 -13.34 29.81
C GLY A 101 -15.84 -13.05 28.98
N SER A 102 -16.57 -14.12 28.64
CA SER A 102 -17.76 -14.11 27.76
C SER A 102 -18.92 -13.22 28.25
N SER A 103 -18.93 -12.85 29.53
CA SER A 103 -19.99 -12.08 30.17
C SER A 103 -20.16 -10.65 29.60
N ILE A 104 -19.11 -10.09 29.00
CA ILE A 104 -19.11 -8.75 28.42
C ILE A 104 -19.49 -8.75 26.92
N ILE A 105 -19.27 -9.86 26.22
CA ILE A 105 -19.38 -9.94 24.75
C ILE A 105 -20.80 -9.60 24.26
N GLY A 106 -21.84 -10.00 25.00
CA GLY A 106 -23.24 -9.73 24.63
C GLY A 106 -23.62 -8.25 24.56
N ARG A 107 -22.85 -7.33 25.16
CA ARG A 107 -23.13 -5.89 25.17
C ARG A 107 -22.61 -5.15 23.94
N PHE A 108 -21.77 -5.78 23.12
CA PHE A 108 -21.15 -5.14 21.95
C PHE A 108 -21.97 -5.25 20.66
N LYS A 109 -23.11 -5.97 20.65
CA LYS A 109 -23.99 -6.07 19.46
C LYS A 109 -24.38 -4.72 18.82
N PRO A 110 -24.67 -3.63 19.57
CA PRO A 110 -24.94 -2.32 18.97
C PRO A 110 -23.75 -1.73 18.20
N LEU A 111 -22.52 -2.08 18.58
CA LEU A 111 -21.30 -1.61 17.91
C LEU A 111 -21.15 -2.23 16.51
N LEU A 112 -21.59 -3.48 16.33
CA LEU A 112 -21.63 -4.17 15.02
C LEU A 112 -22.52 -3.44 14.02
N VAL A 113 -23.65 -2.89 14.46
CA VAL A 113 -24.59 -2.15 13.59
C VAL A 113 -23.98 -0.84 13.11
N VAL A 114 -23.27 -0.12 13.99
CA VAL A 114 -22.54 1.10 13.61
C VAL A 114 -21.46 0.79 12.57
N PHE A 115 -20.73 -0.31 12.77
CA PHE A 115 -19.72 -0.77 11.82
C PHE A 115 -20.32 -1.15 10.46
N ALA A 116 -21.39 -1.95 10.44
CA ALA A 116 -22.08 -2.33 9.21
C ALA A 116 -22.61 -1.10 8.45
N ALA A 117 -23.11 -0.07 9.15
CA ALA A 117 -23.51 1.19 8.54
C ALA A 117 -22.33 1.93 7.89
N ILE A 118 -21.17 1.98 8.56
CA ILE A 118 -19.95 2.57 7.98
C ILE A 118 -19.51 1.81 6.72
N LEU A 119 -19.53 0.47 6.75
CA LEU A 119 -19.17 -0.36 5.58
C LEU A 119 -20.14 -0.16 4.41
N MET A 120 -21.45 -0.12 4.67
CA MET A 120 -22.46 0.15 3.64
C MET A 120 -22.28 1.53 3.00
N VAL A 121 -22.09 2.57 3.82
CA VAL A 121 -21.82 3.94 3.32
C VAL A 121 -20.55 3.97 2.48
N SER A 122 -19.52 3.23 2.89
CA SER A 122 -18.24 3.15 2.18
C SER A 122 -18.38 2.40 0.84
N SER A 123 -19.07 1.26 0.82
CA SER A 123 -19.38 0.50 -0.41
C SER A 123 -20.14 1.35 -1.42
N PHE A 124 -21.20 2.06 -0.98
CA PHE A 124 -22.00 2.92 -1.85
C PHE A 124 -21.20 4.10 -2.42
N LYS A 125 -20.29 4.69 -1.63
CA LYS A 125 -19.39 5.76 -2.08
C LYS A 125 -18.34 5.27 -3.08
N LEU A 126 -17.79 4.08 -2.91
CA LEU A 126 -16.84 3.50 -3.86
C LEU A 126 -17.48 3.18 -5.22
N LEU A 127 -18.78 2.84 -5.21
CA LEU A 127 -19.57 2.64 -6.44
C LEU A 127 -20.02 3.95 -7.11
N THR A 128 -19.97 5.09 -6.42
CA THR A 128 -20.38 6.40 -6.94
C THR A 128 -19.18 7.35 -7.07
N PRO A 129 -18.67 7.64 -8.29
CA PRO A 129 -17.40 8.37 -8.50
C PRO A 129 -17.37 9.86 -8.09
N ARG A 130 -18.34 10.36 -7.30
CA ARG A 130 -18.67 11.79 -7.24
C ARG A 130 -18.33 12.52 -5.94
N MET A 131 -17.69 11.89 -4.96
CA MET A 131 -17.26 12.58 -3.74
C MET A 131 -15.76 12.45 -3.50
N THR A 132 -15.05 13.54 -3.76
CA THR A 132 -13.65 13.74 -3.41
C THR A 132 -13.54 13.92 -1.89
N LEU A 133 -13.11 12.88 -1.17
CA LEU A 133 -12.57 13.05 0.18
C LEU A 133 -11.20 13.74 0.03
N SER A 134 -11.15 15.03 0.33
CA SER A 134 -9.91 15.76 0.51
C SER A 134 -9.75 16.05 2.00
N THR A 135 -8.66 15.56 2.59
CA THR A 135 -8.01 16.08 3.80
C THR A 135 -6.56 15.62 3.70
N ASN A 136 -5.62 16.55 3.56
CA ASN A 136 -4.22 16.20 3.32
C ASN A 136 -3.67 15.35 4.47
N TYR A 137 -2.94 14.27 4.14
CA TYR A 137 -2.17 13.53 5.13
C TYR A 137 -0.96 14.36 5.57
N ASP A 138 -0.77 14.53 6.88
CA ASP A 138 0.44 15.11 7.47
C ASP A 138 1.43 14.00 7.82
N GLY A 139 1.92 13.31 6.77
CA GLY A 139 2.86 12.19 6.90
C GLY A 139 2.33 11.06 7.77
N THR A 140 3.02 10.80 8.91
CA THR A 140 2.70 9.75 9.89
C THR A 140 2.12 10.29 11.20
N ASN A 141 1.83 11.59 11.28
CA ASN A 141 1.33 12.21 12.50
C ASN A 141 -0.18 11.97 12.65
N PHE A 142 -0.63 11.63 13.85
CA PHE A 142 -2.06 11.48 14.14
C PHE A 142 -2.78 12.82 14.37
N PHE A 143 -2.04 13.83 14.78
CA PHE A 143 -2.54 15.19 15.01
C PHE A 143 -1.69 16.18 14.23
N THR A 144 -2.32 17.20 13.67
CA THR A 144 -1.65 18.32 13.00
C THR A 144 -2.17 19.63 13.56
N VAL A 145 -1.44 20.73 13.32
CA VAL A 145 -1.86 22.07 13.75
C VAL A 145 -2.09 22.90 12.51
N GLU A 146 -3.36 23.16 12.18
CA GLU A 146 -3.75 24.08 11.12
C GLU A 146 -4.31 25.35 11.77
N ASN A 147 -3.81 26.52 11.38
CA ASN A 147 -4.25 27.83 11.90
C ASN A 147 -4.18 27.96 13.44
N GLY A 148 -3.20 27.32 14.09
CA GLY A 148 -3.03 27.36 15.55
C GLY A 148 -3.99 26.45 16.33
N VAL A 149 -4.87 25.70 15.66
CA VAL A 149 -5.81 24.75 16.27
C VAL A 149 -5.30 23.33 16.05
N LYS A 150 -5.23 22.53 17.13
CA LYS A 150 -4.85 21.12 17.06
C LYS A 150 -6.01 20.32 16.45
N MET A 151 -5.75 19.71 15.30
CA MET A 151 -6.72 18.97 14.49
C MET A 151 -6.32 17.50 14.40
N ALA A 152 -7.29 16.60 14.41
CA ALA A 152 -7.05 15.19 14.12
C ALA A 152 -6.83 14.99 12.61
N THR A 153 -5.79 14.26 12.26
CA THR A 153 -5.52 13.87 10.87
C THR A 153 -6.44 12.72 10.44
N PRO A 154 -6.60 12.49 9.11
CA PRO A 154 -7.28 11.30 8.60
C PRO A 154 -6.67 9.99 9.11
N LEU A 155 -5.37 9.99 9.42
CA LEU A 155 -4.66 8.81 9.93
C LEU A 155 -5.19 8.34 11.30
N LEU A 156 -5.63 9.27 12.15
CA LEU A 156 -6.25 8.92 13.44
C LEU A 156 -7.61 8.24 13.25
N LEU A 157 -8.38 8.70 12.26
CA LEU A 157 -9.66 8.08 11.93
C LEU A 157 -9.45 6.66 11.37
N VAL A 158 -8.45 6.48 10.51
CA VAL A 158 -8.04 5.17 10.00
C VAL A 158 -7.66 4.23 11.16
N LEU A 159 -6.85 4.70 12.12
CA LEU A 159 -6.49 3.93 13.31
C LEU A 159 -7.73 3.54 14.13
N LEU A 160 -8.63 4.49 14.41
CA LEU A 160 -9.85 4.22 15.16
C LEU A 160 -10.75 3.19 14.47
N VAL A 161 -10.90 3.26 13.14
CA VAL A 161 -11.71 2.29 12.39
C VAL A 161 -11.07 0.90 12.48
N VAL A 162 -9.75 0.80 12.35
CA VAL A 162 -8.99 -0.46 12.50
C VAL A 162 -9.17 -1.04 13.90
N GLU A 163 -9.08 -0.23 14.94
CA GLU A 163 -9.29 -0.68 16.33
C GLU A 163 -10.73 -1.15 16.59
N LEU A 164 -11.72 -0.38 16.13
CA LEU A 164 -13.14 -0.75 16.26
C LEU A 164 -13.47 -2.04 15.52
N THR A 165 -12.83 -2.24 14.37
CA THR A 165 -12.95 -3.47 13.59
C THR A 165 -12.43 -4.68 14.37
N ASP A 166 -11.30 -4.56 15.06
CA ASP A 166 -10.78 -5.68 15.87
C ASP A 166 -11.69 -6.00 17.07
N VAL A 167 -12.28 -5.00 17.74
CA VAL A 167 -13.29 -5.21 18.79
C VAL A 167 -14.45 -6.05 18.26
N VAL A 168 -14.92 -5.71 17.06
CA VAL A 168 -16.01 -6.41 16.38
C VAL A 168 -15.62 -7.86 16.10
N PHE A 169 -14.43 -8.12 15.58
CA PHE A 169 -13.97 -9.48 15.32
C PHE A 169 -13.71 -10.30 16.58
N ALA A 170 -13.30 -9.65 17.68
CA ALA A 170 -13.12 -10.30 18.97
C ALA A 170 -14.43 -10.88 19.53
N VAL A 171 -15.59 -10.34 19.13
CA VAL A 171 -16.91 -10.89 19.51
C VAL A 171 -17.10 -12.32 19.02
N ASP A 172 -16.55 -12.66 17.85
CA ASP A 172 -16.67 -13.99 17.26
C ASP A 172 -15.46 -14.89 17.60
N SER A 173 -14.25 -14.31 17.63
CA SER A 173 -13.03 -15.09 17.88
C SER A 173 -12.84 -15.50 19.34
N ILE A 174 -13.28 -14.68 20.30
CA ILE A 174 -13.12 -14.98 21.73
C ILE A 174 -13.97 -16.19 22.16
N PRO A 175 -15.28 -16.27 21.85
CA PRO A 175 -16.06 -17.48 22.14
C PRO A 175 -15.49 -18.73 21.45
N ALA A 176 -14.96 -18.57 20.24
CA ALA A 176 -14.36 -19.68 19.49
C ALA A 176 -13.11 -20.24 20.19
N VAL A 177 -12.19 -19.38 20.68
CA VAL A 177 -11.00 -19.85 21.40
C VAL A 177 -11.34 -20.46 22.77
N PHE A 178 -12.34 -19.92 23.49
CA PHE A 178 -12.85 -20.55 24.71
C PHE A 178 -13.50 -21.92 24.45
N GLY A 179 -13.96 -22.18 23.22
CA GLY A 179 -14.42 -23.49 22.78
C GLY A 179 -13.30 -24.52 22.57
N VAL A 180 -12.05 -24.06 22.37
CA VAL A 180 -10.86 -24.92 22.24
C VAL A 180 -10.28 -25.27 23.59
N THR A 181 -10.13 -24.28 24.48
CA THR A 181 -9.57 -24.47 25.81
C THR A 181 -10.09 -23.41 26.77
N LEU A 182 -10.19 -23.77 28.05
CA LEU A 182 -10.53 -22.87 29.14
C LEU A 182 -9.31 -22.45 29.95
N ASP A 183 -8.12 -22.89 29.56
CA ASP A 183 -6.87 -22.55 30.22
C ASP A 183 -6.44 -21.12 29.83
N PRO A 184 -6.52 -20.14 30.75
CA PRO A 184 -6.22 -18.75 30.42
C PRO A 184 -4.79 -18.58 29.91
N PHE A 185 -3.83 -19.37 30.42
CA PHE A 185 -2.45 -19.30 29.95
C PHE A 185 -2.34 -19.68 28.47
N ILE A 186 -3.03 -20.74 28.05
CA ILE A 186 -3.03 -21.19 26.65
C ILE A 186 -3.77 -20.19 25.77
N ILE A 187 -4.92 -19.68 26.21
CA ILE A 187 -5.69 -18.66 25.46
C ILE A 187 -4.85 -17.39 25.25
N TYR A 188 -4.25 -16.85 26.32
CA TYR A 188 -3.46 -15.63 26.21
C TYR A 188 -2.22 -15.81 25.36
N THR A 189 -1.46 -16.87 25.58
CA THR A 189 -0.20 -17.08 24.85
C THR A 189 -0.45 -17.35 23.37
N SER A 190 -1.41 -18.21 23.02
CA SER A 190 -1.75 -18.48 21.62
C SER A 190 -2.24 -17.23 20.88
N ASN A 191 -3.08 -16.41 21.52
CA ASN A 191 -3.62 -15.17 20.95
C ASN A 191 -2.52 -14.09 20.77
N ILE A 192 -1.64 -13.91 21.76
CA ILE A 192 -0.50 -12.98 21.63
C ILE A 192 0.41 -13.40 20.46
N PHE A 193 0.80 -14.68 20.39
CA PHE A 193 1.68 -15.16 19.32
C PHE A 193 1.04 -15.03 17.93
N ALA A 194 -0.27 -15.27 17.80
CA ALA A 194 -1.00 -15.06 16.56
C ALA A 194 -0.95 -13.57 16.13
N ILE A 195 -1.30 -12.65 17.03
CA ILE A 195 -1.32 -11.20 16.74
C ILE A 195 0.07 -10.65 16.41
N LEU A 196 1.11 -11.09 17.13
CA LEU A 196 2.49 -10.65 16.86
C LEU A 196 2.97 -11.10 15.48
N SER A 197 2.52 -12.25 14.99
CA SER A 197 2.85 -12.73 13.64
C SER A 197 2.10 -11.96 12.53
N LEU A 198 0.99 -11.30 12.87
CA LEU A 198 0.08 -10.65 11.93
C LEU A 198 0.72 -9.48 11.16
N ARG A 199 1.54 -8.67 11.84
CA ARG A 199 2.26 -7.54 11.21
C ARG A 199 3.11 -8.02 10.04
N SER A 200 3.72 -9.18 10.22
CA SER A 200 4.60 -9.78 9.22
C SER A 200 3.77 -10.38 8.07
N VAL A 201 2.64 -11.04 8.37
CA VAL A 201 1.71 -11.54 7.35
C VAL A 201 1.10 -10.40 6.52
N TYR A 202 0.76 -9.27 7.15
CA TYR A 202 0.27 -8.10 6.41
C TYR A 202 1.27 -7.62 5.37
N ALA A 203 2.58 -7.57 5.68
CA ALA A 203 3.57 -7.13 4.70
C ALA A 203 3.57 -8.02 3.44
N PHE A 204 3.40 -9.33 3.62
CA PHE A 204 3.29 -10.28 2.53
C PHE A 204 1.97 -10.12 1.76
N VAL A 205 0.84 -10.08 2.47
CA VAL A 205 -0.51 -9.91 1.90
C VAL A 205 -0.65 -8.57 1.16
N ALA A 206 -0.13 -7.48 1.73
CA ALA A 206 -0.16 -6.15 1.13
C ALA A 206 0.69 -6.05 -0.15
N THR A 207 1.72 -6.88 -0.28
CA THR A 207 2.52 -7.00 -1.51
C THR A 207 1.67 -7.66 -2.60
N ILE A 208 1.03 -8.80 -2.30
CA ILE A 208 0.13 -9.49 -3.24
C ILE A 208 -1.07 -8.60 -3.62
N LEU A 209 -1.72 -7.96 -2.64
CA LEU A 209 -2.86 -7.08 -2.87
C LEU A 209 -2.47 -5.78 -3.59
N GLY A 210 -1.23 -5.31 -3.42
CA GLY A 210 -0.70 -4.14 -4.13
C GLY A 210 -0.52 -4.36 -5.63
N GLU A 211 -0.39 -5.60 -6.08
CA GLU A 211 -0.34 -5.97 -7.51
C GLU A 211 -1.74 -6.05 -8.14
N LEU A 212 -2.80 -6.14 -7.32
CA LEU A 212 -4.19 -6.15 -7.78
C LEU A 212 -4.64 -4.71 -8.10
N LYS A 213 -4.19 -4.18 -9.23
CA LYS A 213 -4.40 -2.80 -9.70
C LYS A 213 -5.85 -2.41 -10.03
N TYR A 214 -6.84 -3.23 -9.67
CA TYR A 214 -8.25 -3.02 -9.98
C TYR A 214 -9.19 -3.32 -8.81
N LEU A 215 -8.68 -3.17 -7.59
CA LEU A 215 -9.36 -3.62 -6.39
C LEU A 215 -10.66 -2.82 -6.11
N ASP A 216 -10.78 -1.55 -6.51
CA ASP A 216 -11.87 -0.63 -6.11
C ASP A 216 -13.30 -1.18 -6.20
N LYS A 217 -13.67 -1.78 -7.35
CA LYS A 217 -15.04 -2.29 -7.56
C LYS A 217 -15.28 -3.66 -6.92
N ALA A 218 -14.28 -4.54 -6.97
CA ALA A 218 -14.34 -5.85 -6.33
C ALA A 218 -14.38 -5.70 -4.80
N ILE A 219 -13.58 -4.78 -4.25
CA ILE A 219 -13.60 -4.32 -2.86
C ILE A 219 -14.98 -3.82 -2.48
N ALA A 220 -15.57 -2.93 -3.28
CA ALA A 220 -16.86 -2.34 -2.96
C ALA A 220 -17.97 -3.41 -2.90
N ALA A 221 -17.94 -4.39 -3.81
CA ALA A 221 -18.87 -5.51 -3.84
C ALA A 221 -18.70 -6.42 -2.60
N VAL A 222 -17.45 -6.76 -2.25
CA VAL A 222 -17.17 -7.59 -1.07
C VAL A 222 -17.54 -6.85 0.22
N LEU A 223 -17.20 -5.57 0.37
CA LEU A 223 -17.60 -4.72 1.50
C LEU A 223 -19.11 -4.65 1.67
N GLY A 224 -19.83 -4.44 0.57
CA GLY A 224 -21.29 -4.40 0.58
C GLY A 224 -21.88 -5.74 1.03
N PHE A 225 -21.34 -6.84 0.50
CA PHE A 225 -21.74 -8.19 0.90
C PHE A 225 -21.49 -8.47 2.39
N ILE A 226 -20.29 -8.15 2.89
CA ILE A 226 -19.93 -8.34 4.32
C ILE A 226 -20.82 -7.47 5.22
N GLY A 227 -21.04 -6.19 4.86
CA GLY A 227 -21.93 -5.30 5.61
C GLY A 227 -23.37 -5.83 5.65
N CYS A 228 -23.88 -6.33 4.54
CA CYS A 228 -25.19 -6.99 4.47
C CYS A 228 -25.24 -8.26 5.32
N LYS A 229 -24.17 -9.07 5.32
CA LYS A 229 -24.08 -10.29 6.16
C LYS A 229 -24.22 -9.97 7.64
N ILE A 230 -23.48 -8.97 8.12
CA ILE A 230 -23.53 -8.54 9.54
C ILE A 230 -24.94 -8.07 9.91
N LEU A 231 -25.62 -7.32 9.03
CA LEU A 231 -27.01 -6.89 9.26
C LEU A 231 -27.99 -8.07 9.22
N ALA A 232 -27.76 -9.05 8.34
CA ALA A 232 -28.57 -10.26 8.26
C ALA A 232 -28.45 -11.11 9.52
N GLU A 233 -27.22 -11.31 10.02
CA GLU A 233 -26.97 -11.98 11.30
C GLU A 233 -27.61 -11.24 12.48
N PHE A 234 -27.57 -9.90 12.47
CA PHE A 234 -28.26 -9.07 13.46
C PHE A 234 -29.79 -9.24 13.41
N ALA A 235 -30.36 -9.47 12.22
CA ALA A 235 -31.77 -9.75 12.01
C ALA A 235 -32.16 -11.22 12.31
N GLY A 236 -31.21 -12.07 12.72
CA GLY A 236 -31.44 -13.49 13.03
C GLY A 236 -31.32 -14.44 11.84
N LEU A 237 -30.82 -13.97 10.70
CA LEU A 237 -30.52 -14.79 9.52
C LEU A 237 -29.05 -15.20 9.55
N GLU A 238 -28.77 -16.43 9.96
CA GLU A 238 -27.40 -16.96 10.01
C GLU A 238 -26.94 -17.36 8.61
N ILE A 239 -25.98 -16.61 8.06
CA ILE A 239 -25.32 -16.93 6.79
C ILE A 239 -24.03 -17.67 7.11
N SER A 240 -23.94 -18.94 6.72
CA SER A 240 -22.73 -19.75 6.91
C SER A 240 -21.48 -19.04 6.36
N THR A 241 -20.41 -19.03 7.15
CA THR A 241 -19.12 -18.45 6.79
C THR A 241 -18.57 -19.06 5.50
N ALA A 242 -18.79 -20.36 5.27
CA ALA A 242 -18.35 -21.05 4.05
C ALA A 242 -19.10 -20.55 2.80
N ALA A 243 -20.41 -20.29 2.91
CA ALA A 243 -21.19 -19.69 1.83
C ALA A 243 -20.74 -18.25 1.54
N SER A 244 -20.40 -17.51 2.59
CA SER A 244 -19.88 -16.15 2.48
C SER A 244 -18.53 -16.12 1.76
N LEU A 245 -17.61 -17.02 2.11
CA LEU A 245 -16.32 -17.18 1.44
C LEU A 245 -16.49 -17.51 -0.06
N LEU A 246 -17.40 -18.41 -0.40
CA LEU A 246 -17.68 -18.75 -1.80
C LEU A 246 -18.22 -17.55 -2.60
N VAL A 247 -19.09 -16.73 -2.00
CA VAL A 247 -19.59 -15.51 -2.64
C VAL A 247 -18.47 -14.49 -2.84
N VAL A 248 -17.60 -14.31 -1.84
CA VAL A 248 -16.45 -13.40 -1.95
C VAL A 248 -15.49 -13.86 -3.03
N VAL A 249 -15.12 -15.15 -3.06
CA VAL A 249 -14.26 -15.73 -4.09
C VAL A 249 -14.89 -15.57 -5.48
N GLY A 250 -16.19 -15.86 -5.62
CA GLY A 250 -16.91 -15.67 -6.88
C GLY A 250 -16.97 -14.21 -7.34
N LEU A 251 -17.15 -13.26 -6.41
CA LEU A 251 -17.12 -11.82 -6.73
C LEU A 251 -15.73 -11.37 -7.22
N LEU A 252 -14.67 -11.96 -6.69
CA LEU A 252 -13.29 -11.69 -7.12
C LEU A 252 -12.99 -12.34 -8.47
N ASP A 253 -13.47 -13.56 -8.73
CA ASP A 253 -13.23 -14.30 -9.97
C ASP A 253 -14.00 -13.74 -11.18
N VAL A 254 -15.23 -13.25 -10.95
CA VAL A 254 -16.03 -12.55 -11.98
C VAL A 254 -15.40 -11.22 -12.40
N TYR A 255 -14.52 -10.66 -11.57
CA TYR A 255 -13.93 -9.36 -11.82
C TYR A 255 -12.62 -9.48 -12.63
N GLN A 256 -12.77 -9.63 -13.94
CA GLN A 256 -11.64 -9.51 -14.88
C GLN A 256 -11.19 -8.05 -15.03
N PRO A 257 -9.88 -7.77 -14.97
CA PRO A 257 -9.37 -6.43 -15.19
C PRO A 257 -9.70 -5.99 -16.62
N SER A 258 -10.55 -4.97 -16.77
CA SER A 258 -10.72 -4.27 -18.04
C SER A 258 -9.35 -3.78 -18.50
N PRO A 259 -8.94 -4.01 -19.76
CA PRO A 259 -7.63 -3.59 -20.26
C PRO A 259 -7.45 -2.09 -19.98
N LEU A 260 -6.27 -1.73 -19.46
CA LEU A 260 -5.94 -0.34 -19.16
C LEU A 260 -6.29 0.50 -20.41
N PRO A 261 -7.01 1.63 -20.27
CA PRO A 261 -7.03 2.59 -21.36
C PRO A 261 -5.56 2.92 -21.64
N GLU A 262 -5.12 2.68 -22.88
CA GLU A 262 -3.77 3.05 -23.29
C GLU A 262 -3.54 4.48 -22.84
N THR A 263 -2.57 4.70 -21.95
CA THR A 263 -2.14 6.06 -21.59
C THR A 263 -1.97 6.78 -22.92
N PRO A 264 -2.70 7.88 -23.20
CA PRO A 264 -2.55 8.57 -24.46
C PRO A 264 -1.06 8.86 -24.57
N THR A 265 -0.40 8.19 -25.50
CA THR A 265 1.00 8.47 -25.80
C THR A 265 0.97 9.95 -26.12
N LEU A 266 1.68 10.73 -25.29
CA LEU A 266 1.74 12.17 -25.45
C LEU A 266 2.48 12.38 -26.76
N THR A 267 1.73 12.39 -27.86
CA THR A 267 2.19 12.63 -29.21
C THR A 267 2.45 14.12 -29.27
N VAL A 268 3.62 14.50 -28.76
CA VAL A 268 4.14 15.85 -28.94
C VAL A 268 4.24 16.05 -30.45
N PRO A 269 3.44 16.94 -31.05
CA PRO A 269 3.51 17.17 -32.48
C PRO A 269 4.91 17.65 -32.85
N GLU A 270 5.53 16.99 -33.83
CA GLU A 270 6.84 17.37 -34.34
C GLU A 270 6.74 18.75 -35.01
N GLY A 271 7.51 19.71 -34.50
CA GLY A 271 7.48 21.08 -35.01
C GLY A 271 8.86 21.74 -35.00
N ARG A 272 9.12 22.60 -35.99
CA ARG A 272 10.17 23.62 -35.92
C ARG A 272 9.71 24.72 -34.97
N GLY A 273 9.88 24.52 -33.67
CA GLY A 273 9.63 25.56 -32.67
C GLY A 273 10.69 26.66 -32.71
N SER A 274 10.38 27.81 -32.11
CA SER A 274 11.35 28.88 -31.84
C SER A 274 12.39 28.41 -30.84
N LYS A 275 13.66 28.84 -30.97
CA LYS A 275 14.68 28.46 -29.97
C LYS A 275 14.32 29.07 -28.62
N LEU A 276 14.65 28.39 -27.53
CA LEU A 276 14.44 28.90 -26.17
C LEU A 276 15.18 30.23 -25.93
N ARG A 277 16.27 30.50 -26.65
CA ARG A 277 16.95 31.81 -26.65
C ARG A 277 16.18 32.94 -27.33
N ASP A 278 15.28 32.62 -28.25
CA ASP A 278 14.52 33.62 -29.01
C ASP A 278 13.31 34.12 -28.19
N ILE A 279 12.99 33.45 -27.09
CA ILE A 279 11.93 33.85 -26.14
C ILE A 279 12.54 34.78 -25.08
N PRO A 280 12.15 36.07 -25.03
CA PRO A 280 12.83 37.08 -24.19
C PRO A 280 12.89 36.71 -22.70
N ASN A 281 11.78 36.24 -22.13
CA ASN A 281 11.69 35.86 -20.71
C ASN A 281 12.55 34.64 -20.37
N VAL A 282 12.65 33.69 -21.30
CA VAL A 282 13.40 32.44 -21.11
C VAL A 282 14.90 32.71 -21.23
N ASN A 283 15.32 33.49 -22.23
CA ASN A 283 16.71 33.90 -22.39
C ASN A 283 17.19 34.76 -21.20
N PHE A 284 16.34 35.64 -20.67
CA PHE A 284 16.67 36.44 -19.49
C PHE A 284 16.87 35.58 -18.24
N LYS A 285 15.96 34.63 -17.97
CA LYS A 285 16.06 33.75 -16.79
C LYS A 285 17.21 32.77 -16.91
N LEU A 286 17.36 32.08 -18.04
CA LEU A 286 18.44 31.10 -18.27
C LEU A 286 19.81 31.76 -18.47
N GLY A 287 19.85 33.00 -18.95
CA GLY A 287 21.07 33.80 -19.09
C GLY A 287 21.77 34.06 -17.76
N LYS A 288 21.01 34.18 -16.66
CA LYS A 288 21.52 34.41 -15.29
C LYS A 288 22.05 33.16 -14.58
N ILE A 289 21.80 31.97 -15.14
CA ILE A 289 22.17 30.68 -14.53
C ILE A 289 23.61 30.32 -14.90
N THR A 290 24.37 29.77 -13.96
CA THR A 290 25.74 29.32 -14.21
C THR A 290 25.70 27.98 -14.94
N GLY A 291 26.54 27.76 -15.96
CA GLY A 291 26.48 26.54 -16.79
C GLY A 291 26.74 25.22 -16.04
N ARG A 292 27.16 25.30 -14.77
CA ARG A 292 27.42 24.18 -13.86
C ARG A 292 26.27 23.89 -12.88
N ASP A 293 25.18 24.65 -12.92
CA ASP A 293 24.07 24.48 -11.97
C ASP A 293 23.26 23.20 -12.25
N GLU A 294 22.76 22.57 -11.18
CA GLU A 294 21.97 21.32 -11.23
C GLU A 294 20.74 21.43 -12.12
N LEU A 295 20.09 22.60 -12.17
CA LEU A 295 18.93 22.85 -13.02
C LEU A 295 19.27 22.72 -14.52
N THR A 296 20.43 23.22 -14.94
CA THR A 296 20.87 23.14 -16.35
C THR A 296 21.22 21.71 -16.73
N GLU A 297 21.72 20.93 -15.77
CA GLU A 297 21.96 19.50 -15.92
C GLU A 297 20.65 18.71 -16.09
N HIS A 298 19.68 18.95 -15.20
CA HIS A 298 18.38 18.29 -15.25
C HIS A 298 17.63 18.63 -16.54
N LEU A 299 17.59 19.92 -16.92
CA LEU A 299 16.99 20.37 -18.18
C LEU A 299 17.67 19.72 -19.38
N HIS A 300 19.00 19.68 -19.44
CA HIS A 300 19.71 19.02 -20.54
C HIS A 300 19.39 17.53 -20.62
N ASN A 301 19.35 16.83 -19.47
CA ASN A 301 19.08 15.40 -19.43
C ASN A 301 17.64 15.08 -19.84
N VAL A 302 16.67 15.91 -19.46
CA VAL A 302 15.26 15.76 -19.86
C VAL A 302 15.09 16.05 -21.36
N LEU A 303 15.69 17.13 -21.86
CA LEU A 303 15.55 17.56 -23.26
C LEU A 303 16.30 16.66 -24.25
N TYR A 304 17.47 16.13 -23.88
CA TYR A 304 18.34 15.36 -24.79
C TYR A 304 18.54 13.89 -24.40
N ARG A 305 17.95 13.43 -23.29
CA ARG A 305 18.06 12.04 -22.77
C ARG A 305 19.49 11.52 -22.63
N ARG A 306 20.47 12.42 -22.40
CA ARG A 306 21.88 12.08 -22.23
C ARG A 306 22.60 13.09 -21.35
N LYS A 307 23.65 12.64 -20.66
CA LYS A 307 24.55 13.51 -19.90
C LYS A 307 25.38 14.38 -20.86
N GLY A 308 25.29 15.70 -20.72
CA GLY A 308 26.03 16.68 -21.52
C GLY A 308 27.26 17.23 -20.80
N ALA A 309 28.31 17.59 -21.54
CA ALA A 309 29.49 18.22 -20.97
C ALA A 309 29.15 19.57 -20.33
N ALA A 310 29.58 19.81 -19.09
CA ALA A 310 29.16 20.97 -18.27
C ALA A 310 29.33 22.33 -18.97
N ALA A 311 30.41 22.52 -19.74
CA ALA A 311 30.67 23.74 -20.49
C ALA A 311 29.66 24.00 -21.64
N GLN A 312 28.98 22.95 -22.13
CA GLN A 312 28.12 23.00 -23.31
C GLN A 312 26.62 22.93 -22.98
N ARG A 313 26.24 22.53 -21.75
CA ARG A 313 24.83 22.31 -21.36
C ARG A 313 23.97 23.56 -21.49
N LYS A 314 24.43 24.69 -20.95
CA LYS A 314 23.69 25.97 -21.00
C LYS A 314 23.41 26.41 -22.45
N LYS A 315 24.43 26.30 -23.31
CA LYS A 315 24.29 26.64 -24.73
C LYS A 315 23.31 25.69 -25.42
N ALA A 316 23.41 24.39 -25.17
CA ALA A 316 22.51 23.39 -25.75
C ALA A 316 21.05 23.58 -25.32
N VAL A 317 20.77 23.87 -24.04
CA VAL A 317 19.42 24.15 -23.55
C VAL A 317 18.85 25.42 -24.20
N LEU A 318 19.64 26.49 -24.33
CA LEU A 318 19.22 27.74 -24.99
C LEU A 318 18.97 27.57 -26.50
N ASP A 319 19.73 26.70 -27.15
CA ASP A 319 19.60 26.40 -28.58
C ASP A 319 18.51 25.34 -28.87
N PHE A 320 17.86 24.79 -27.84
CA PHE A 320 16.74 23.87 -27.99
C PHE A 320 15.54 24.60 -28.62
N SER A 321 14.97 24.00 -29.67
CA SER A 321 13.88 24.61 -30.46
C SER A 321 12.70 23.65 -30.65
N GLY A 322 12.62 22.59 -29.85
CA GLY A 322 11.63 21.51 -29.97
C GLY A 322 12.26 20.12 -30.10
N PHE A 323 11.46 19.08 -29.86
CA PHE A 323 11.86 17.69 -30.07
C PHE A 323 11.72 17.34 -31.55
N VAL A 324 12.80 17.46 -32.33
CA VAL A 324 12.92 16.81 -33.64
C VAL A 324 13.97 15.72 -33.49
N PHE A 325 13.51 14.48 -33.32
CA PHE A 325 14.38 13.32 -33.28
C PHE A 325 14.50 12.77 -34.70
N ASP A 326 15.53 13.18 -35.42
CA ASP A 326 15.82 12.62 -36.74
C ASP A 326 17.16 11.88 -36.70
N ASP A 327 17.09 10.59 -36.39
CA ASP A 327 18.21 9.66 -36.56
C ASP A 327 18.69 9.62 -38.02
N ALA A 328 17.82 9.91 -39.00
CA ALA A 328 18.17 9.90 -40.41
C ALA A 328 19.05 11.08 -40.81
N SER A 329 18.81 12.31 -40.33
CA SER A 329 19.70 13.45 -40.63
C SER A 329 21.07 13.35 -39.95
N ARG A 330 21.16 12.70 -38.78
CA ARG A 330 22.44 12.45 -38.11
C ARG A 330 23.23 11.35 -38.83
N ALA A 331 22.56 10.29 -39.27
CA ALA A 331 23.15 9.25 -40.11
C ALA A 331 23.58 9.80 -41.48
N ALA A 332 22.77 10.67 -42.10
CA ALA A 332 23.09 11.35 -43.36
C ALA A 332 24.28 12.30 -43.23
N LYS A 333 24.35 13.10 -42.15
CA LYS A 333 25.52 13.94 -41.87
C LYS A 333 26.78 13.13 -41.61
N LYS A 334 26.68 11.98 -40.91
CA LYS A 334 27.82 11.07 -40.69
C LYS A 334 28.31 10.45 -42.00
N ARG A 335 27.39 10.02 -42.87
CA ARG A 335 27.72 9.47 -44.21
C ARG A 335 28.33 10.52 -45.12
N ALA A 336 27.79 11.75 -45.15
CA ALA A 336 28.34 12.85 -45.92
C ALA A 336 29.72 13.32 -45.41
N ALA A 337 29.94 13.32 -44.10
CA ALA A 337 31.25 13.63 -43.52
C ALA A 337 32.28 12.53 -43.82
N ALA A 338 31.86 11.26 -43.83
CA ALA A 338 32.71 10.13 -44.20
C ALA A 338 33.09 10.14 -45.69
N SER A 339 32.17 10.52 -46.60
CA SER A 339 32.50 10.64 -48.03
C SER A 339 33.47 11.80 -48.29
N LYS A 340 33.23 12.98 -47.69
CA LYS A 340 34.14 14.13 -47.82
C LYS A 340 35.54 13.86 -47.24
N LYS A 341 35.63 13.05 -46.19
CA LYS A 341 36.92 12.63 -45.63
C LYS A 341 37.67 11.71 -46.59
N ARG A 342 36.97 10.73 -47.19
CA ARG A 342 37.55 9.83 -48.21
C ARG A 342 37.97 10.57 -49.48
N GLU A 343 37.21 11.56 -49.93
CA GLU A 343 37.56 12.41 -51.09
C GLU A 343 38.81 13.26 -50.83
N ARG A 344 38.98 13.78 -49.60
CA ARG A 344 40.19 14.54 -49.21
C ARG A 344 41.41 13.65 -49.08
N GLU A 345 41.25 12.41 -48.60
CA GLU A 345 42.34 11.44 -48.50
C GLU A 345 42.79 10.95 -49.88
N ALA A 346 41.90 10.88 -50.87
CA ALA A 346 42.21 10.50 -52.26
C ALA A 346 42.85 11.62 -53.11
N GLN A 347 42.83 12.88 -52.66
CA GLN A 347 43.45 14.01 -53.37
C GLN A 347 44.86 14.35 -52.86
N VAL A 348 45.35 13.67 -51.81
CA VAL A 348 46.62 13.97 -51.14
C VAL A 348 47.62 12.81 -51.23
N GLY A 349 47.25 11.69 -51.86
CA GLY A 349 48.15 10.56 -52.18
C GLY A 349 48.40 10.47 -53.68
#